data_AF-A0A7C2YAU8-F1
#
_entry.id   AF-A0A7C2YAU8-F1
#
_cell.length_a   1.000
_cell.length_b   1.000
_cell.length_c   1.000
_cell.angle_alpha   90.00
_cell.angle_beta   90.00
_cell.angle_gamma   90.00
#
_symmetry.space_group_name_H-M   'P 1'
#
loop_
_entity.id
_entity.type
_entity.pdbx_description
1 polymer ?
#
loop_
_entity_poly.entity_id
_entity_poly.type
_entity_poly.pdbx_seq_one_letter_code
_entity_poly.pdbx_strand_id
1 'polypeptide(L)'
;MALGVHQLPSQEHEAAAFGIYRQAAQGRLPHRLQEGGVAVGYWLTLPSPSVAEILGALPLDWLLVDLEHSPIGWERLEDMLRALRGSPVVPLVRVPSGEAPVLKRALDR
;
A
#
# COMPACT_ATOMS: atom_id res chain seq x y z
N MET A 1 -32.95 -13.94 -25.24
CA MET A 1 -31.61 -13.36 -25.40
C MET A 1 -31.64 -12.00 -24.71
N ALA A 2 -31.27 -11.94 -23.43
CA ALA A 2 -31.26 -10.71 -22.64
C ALA A 2 -29.82 -10.50 -22.15
N LEU A 3 -29.19 -9.45 -22.65
CA LEU A 3 -27.83 -9.03 -22.29
C LEU A 3 -27.86 -8.46 -20.86
N GLY A 4 -27.12 -9.09 -19.96
CA GLY A 4 -26.98 -8.65 -18.57
C GLY A 4 -26.27 -7.30 -18.51
N VAL A 5 -27.00 -6.30 -18.02
CA VAL A 5 -26.47 -4.97 -17.72
C VAL A 5 -25.51 -5.10 -16.53
N HIS A 6 -24.22 -4.87 -16.77
CA HIS A 6 -23.24 -4.71 -15.71
C HIS A 6 -23.54 -3.38 -15.01
N GLN A 7 -24.23 -3.43 -13.87
CA GLN A 7 -24.51 -2.26 -13.04
C GLN A 7 -23.17 -1.67 -12.57
N LEU A 8 -22.92 -0.41 -12.91
CA LEU A 8 -21.81 0.36 -12.32
C LEU A 8 -22.10 0.56 -10.82
N PRO A 9 -21.07 0.49 -9.95
CA PRO A 9 -21.25 0.65 -8.51
C PRO A 9 -21.82 2.04 -8.18
N SER A 10 -22.61 2.11 -7.10
CA SER A 10 -23.22 3.36 -6.63
C SER A 10 -22.19 4.39 -6.17
N GLN A 11 -22.51 5.67 -6.30
CA GLN A 11 -21.67 6.83 -5.93
C GLN A 11 -21.15 6.79 -4.48
N GLU A 12 -21.86 6.10 -3.58
CA GLU A 12 -21.46 5.93 -2.17
C GLU A 12 -20.24 5.00 -2.00
N HIS A 13 -20.12 3.96 -2.84
CA HIS A 13 -18.95 3.07 -2.83
C HIS A 13 -17.69 3.77 -3.35
N GLU A 14 -17.82 4.66 -4.33
CA GLU A 14 -16.72 5.52 -4.77
C GLU A 14 -16.27 6.46 -3.65
N ALA A 15 -17.19 7.16 -2.99
CA ALA A 15 -16.85 8.12 -1.95
C ALA A 15 -16.11 7.49 -0.74
N ALA A 16 -16.50 6.28 -0.33
CA ALA A 16 -15.82 5.55 0.75
C ALA A 16 -14.41 5.09 0.35
N ALA A 17 -14.25 4.56 -0.87
CA ALA A 17 -12.95 4.21 -1.42
C ALA A 17 -12.04 5.45 -1.50
N PHE A 18 -12.55 6.56 -2.04
CA PHE A 18 -11.83 7.85 -2.08
C PHE A 18 -11.48 8.39 -0.69
N GLY A 19 -12.32 8.17 0.32
CA GLY A 19 -12.04 8.53 1.72
C GLY A 19 -10.88 7.75 2.33
N ILE A 20 -10.85 6.43 2.09
CA ILE A 20 -9.75 5.53 2.50
C ILE A 20 -8.45 5.94 1.78
N TYR A 21 -8.51 6.19 0.46
CA TYR A 21 -7.35 6.64 -0.32
C TYR A 21 -6.81 8.00 0.16
N ARG A 22 -7.67 8.93 0.58
CA ARG A 22 -7.25 10.24 1.09
C ARG A 22 -6.56 10.15 2.46
N GLN A 23 -6.90 9.15 3.28
CA GLN A 23 -6.22 8.92 4.56
C GLN A 23 -4.84 8.29 4.37
N ALA A 24 -4.69 7.35 3.42
CA ALA A 24 -3.38 6.82 3.02
C ALA A 24 -2.45 7.90 2.43
N ALA A 25 -3.02 8.96 1.85
CA ALA A 25 -2.28 10.12 1.32
C ALA A 25 -1.79 11.12 2.39
N GLN A 26 -2.00 10.86 3.69
CA GLN A 26 -1.58 11.76 4.78
C GLN A 26 -0.12 11.58 5.22
N GLY A 27 0.61 10.61 4.64
CA GLY A 27 2.04 10.45 4.90
C GLY A 27 2.89 11.56 4.25
N ARG A 28 4.19 11.58 4.55
CA ARG A 28 5.10 12.61 4.01
C ARG A 28 5.35 12.48 2.50
N LEU A 29 5.21 11.27 1.94
CA LEU A 29 5.57 10.98 0.55
C LEU A 29 4.79 11.83 -0.48
N PRO A 30 3.44 11.92 -0.50
CA PRO A 30 2.73 12.71 -1.50
C PRO A 30 3.14 14.18 -1.52
N HIS A 31 3.35 14.79 -0.36
CA HIS A 31 3.80 16.17 -0.24
C HIS A 31 5.20 16.36 -0.84
N ARG A 32 6.15 15.48 -0.48
CA ARG A 32 7.51 15.50 -1.05
C ARG A 32 7.50 15.40 -2.57
N LEU A 33 6.67 14.51 -3.12
CA LEU A 33 6.56 14.30 -4.57
C LEU A 33 5.94 15.52 -5.29
N GLN A 34 4.91 16.14 -4.71
CA GLN A 34 4.26 17.32 -5.28
C GLN A 34 5.17 18.54 -5.32
N GLU A 35 6.02 18.70 -4.29
CA GLU A 35 6.97 19.81 -4.21
C GLU A 35 8.25 19.58 -5.02
N GLY A 36 8.42 18.40 -5.64
CA GLY A 36 9.67 18.01 -6.30
C GLY A 36 10.84 17.83 -5.32
N GLY A 37 10.55 17.57 -4.05
CA GLY A 37 11.54 17.32 -3.01
C GLY A 37 12.09 15.90 -3.03
N VAL A 38 13.12 15.66 -2.21
CA VAL A 38 13.68 14.31 -2.00
C VAL A 38 12.78 13.54 -1.04
N ALA A 39 12.41 12.31 -1.42
CA ALA A 39 11.70 11.36 -0.56
C ALA A 39 12.62 10.19 -0.19
N VAL A 40 13.00 10.11 1.08
CA VAL A 40 13.89 9.07 1.62
C VAL A 40 13.07 7.88 2.09
N GLY A 41 13.44 6.68 1.71
CA GLY A 41 12.76 5.47 2.16
C GLY A 41 13.67 4.26 2.21
N TYR A 42 13.06 3.11 2.49
CA TYR A 42 13.78 1.86 2.70
C TYR A 42 13.10 0.69 2.00
N TRP A 43 13.92 -0.23 1.48
CA TRP A 43 13.50 -1.44 0.79
C TRP A 43 13.44 -2.60 1.78
N LEU A 44 12.23 -3.01 2.17
CA LEU A 44 12.01 -4.02 3.19
C LEU A 44 11.88 -5.41 2.56
N THR A 45 12.94 -6.20 2.72
CA THR A 45 13.06 -7.56 2.19
C THR A 45 12.94 -8.64 3.27
N LEU A 46 13.01 -8.24 4.55
CA LEU A 46 12.90 -9.15 5.69
C LEU A 46 11.42 -9.36 6.08
N PRO A 47 10.89 -10.61 6.06
CA PRO A 47 9.48 -10.91 6.38
C PRO A 47 9.16 -10.80 7.89
N SER A 48 9.31 -9.62 8.47
CA SER A 48 9.14 -9.37 9.91
C SER A 48 8.25 -8.14 10.16
N PRO A 49 7.04 -8.32 10.75
CA PRO A 49 6.19 -7.21 11.17
C PRO A 49 6.85 -6.31 12.21
N SER A 50 7.64 -6.87 13.13
CA SER A 50 8.38 -6.08 14.13
C SER A 50 9.41 -5.17 13.48
N VAL A 51 10.07 -5.62 12.40
CA VAL A 51 11.01 -4.77 11.65
C VAL A 51 10.26 -3.69 10.88
N ALA A 52 9.10 -4.01 10.30
CA ALA A 52 8.23 -3.02 9.67
C ALA A 52 7.82 -1.93 10.68
N GLU A 53 7.38 -2.30 11.88
CA GLU A 53 7.02 -1.37 12.96
C GLU A 53 8.20 -0.47 13.37
N ILE A 54 9.38 -1.04 13.61
CA ILE A 54 10.59 -0.28 13.94
C ILE A 54 10.93 0.74 12.85
N LEU A 55 10.92 0.31 11.59
CA LEU A 55 11.18 1.21 10.46
C LEU A 55 10.06 2.26 10.31
N GLY A 56 8.82 1.91 10.64
CA GLY A 56 7.66 2.79 10.65
C GLY A 56 7.76 3.91 11.69
N ALA A 57 8.57 3.76 12.73
CA ALA A 57 8.85 4.80 13.72
C ALA A 57 10.00 5.75 13.30
N LEU A 58 10.75 5.42 12.24
CA LEU A 58 11.87 6.24 11.77
C LEU A 58 11.41 7.44 10.95
N PRO A 59 12.24 8.48 10.79
CA PRO A 59 11.91 9.66 9.99
C PRO A 59 11.93 9.42 8.46
N LEU A 60 11.47 8.26 7.97
CA LEU A 60 11.37 7.90 6.55
C LEU A 60 10.07 8.41 5.90
N ASP A 61 10.12 8.75 4.62
CA ASP A 61 8.93 9.14 3.86
C ASP A 61 8.14 7.92 3.37
N TRP A 62 8.83 6.81 3.03
CA TRP A 62 8.22 5.60 2.51
C TRP A 62 8.95 4.30 2.89
N LEU A 63 8.23 3.18 2.87
CA LEU A 63 8.74 1.82 3.02
C LEU A 63 8.18 0.94 1.93
N LEU A 64 9.04 0.27 1.16
CA LEU A 64 8.61 -0.65 0.11
C LEU A 64 8.74 -2.10 0.58
N VAL A 65 7.61 -2.79 0.73
CA VAL A 65 7.55 -4.22 1.01
C VAL A 65 7.68 -4.98 -0.30
N ASP A 66 8.71 -5.81 -0.39
CA ASP A 66 9.07 -6.50 -1.63
C ASP A 66 8.47 -7.91 -1.71
N LEU A 67 7.45 -8.10 -2.55
CA LEU A 67 6.91 -9.44 -2.82
C LEU A 67 7.54 -10.10 -4.06
N GLU A 68 8.35 -9.39 -4.83
CA GLU A 68 8.91 -9.90 -6.10
C GLU A 68 10.16 -10.75 -5.88
N HIS A 69 11.09 -10.27 -5.04
CA HIS A 69 12.40 -10.91 -4.87
C HIS A 69 12.75 -11.24 -3.42
N SER A 70 11.81 -11.08 -2.50
CA SER A 70 12.00 -11.43 -1.09
C SER A 70 11.05 -12.56 -0.69
N PRO A 71 11.35 -13.31 0.38
CA PRO A 71 10.51 -14.42 0.84
C PRO A 71 9.27 -13.92 1.62
N ILE A 72 8.63 -12.85 1.16
CA ILE A 72 7.45 -12.24 1.77
C ILE A 72 6.21 -12.79 1.07
N GLY A 73 5.41 -13.56 1.81
CA GLY A 73 4.10 -14.05 1.34
C GLY A 73 2.98 -13.03 1.55
N TRP A 74 1.82 -13.32 0.99
CA TRP A 74 0.65 -12.44 1.04
C TRP A 74 0.07 -12.25 2.44
N GLU A 75 0.10 -13.29 3.25
CA GLU A 75 -0.36 -13.28 4.64
C GLU A 75 0.62 -12.44 5.49
N ARG A 76 1.92 -12.59 5.23
CA ARG A 76 2.96 -11.81 5.90
C ARG A 76 2.91 -10.33 5.52
N LEU A 77 2.62 -10.01 4.25
CA LEU A 77 2.40 -8.64 3.80
C LEU A 77 1.31 -7.98 4.66
N GLU A 78 0.17 -8.65 4.85
CA GLU A 78 -0.94 -8.11 5.65
C GLU A 78 -0.52 -7.82 7.10
N ASP A 79 0.23 -8.72 7.74
CA ASP A 79 0.77 -8.48 9.09
C ASP A 79 1.71 -7.26 9.13
N MET A 80 2.58 -7.11 8.12
CA MET A 80 3.53 -6.00 8.02
C MET A 80 2.81 -4.67 7.76
N LEU A 81 1.78 -4.64 6.92
CA LEU A 81 0.93 -3.45 6.71
C LEU A 81 0.17 -3.09 7.98
N ARG A 82 -0.36 -4.07 8.71
CA ARG A 82 -1.00 -3.84 10.02
C ARG A 82 -0.02 -3.25 11.04
N ALA A 83 1.24 -3.68 11.03
CA ALA A 83 2.28 -3.13 11.90
C ALA A 83 2.67 -1.67 11.57
N LEU A 84 2.43 -1.23 10.33
CA LEU A 84 2.64 0.15 9.89
C LEU A 84 1.43 1.06 10.15
N ARG A 85 0.34 0.54 10.73
CA ARG A 85 -0.86 1.33 10.99
C ARG A 85 -0.57 2.49 11.95
N GLY A 86 -0.92 3.70 11.53
CA GLY A 86 -0.66 4.92 12.31
C GLY A 86 0.75 5.47 12.17
N SER A 87 1.64 4.79 11.42
CA SER A 87 2.94 5.33 11.04
C SER A 87 2.77 6.52 10.06
N PRO A 88 3.62 7.57 10.15
CA PRO A 88 3.69 8.62 9.13
C PRO A 88 4.42 8.18 7.85
N VAL A 89 5.01 6.97 7.84
CA VAL A 89 5.72 6.38 6.71
C VAL A 89 4.72 5.75 5.77
N VAL A 90 4.79 6.07 4.47
CA VAL A 90 3.87 5.50 3.48
C VAL A 90 4.30 4.08 3.09
N PRO A 91 3.47 3.05 3.32
CA PRO A 91 3.76 1.71 2.82
C PRO A 91 3.54 1.64 1.31
N LEU A 92 4.50 1.06 0.60
CA LEU A 92 4.44 0.71 -0.81
C LEU A 92 4.61 -0.81 -0.92
N VAL A 93 3.95 -1.41 -1.91
CA VAL A 93 4.04 -2.85 -2.17
C VAL A 93 4.59 -3.05 -3.58
N ARG A 94 5.75 -3.70 -3.69
CA ARG A 94 6.23 -4.20 -4.99
C ARG A 94 5.65 -5.57 -5.24
N VAL A 95 4.66 -5.63 -6.11
CA VAL A 95 4.02 -6.87 -6.51
C VAL A 95 4.92 -7.71 -7.44
N PRO A 96 4.75 -9.05 -7.48
CA PRO A 96 5.55 -9.90 -8.37
C PRO A 96 5.36 -9.66 -9.87
N SER A 97 4.20 -9.14 -10.29
CA SER A 97 3.91 -8.81 -11.68
C SER A 97 2.80 -7.74 -11.77
N GLY A 98 2.73 -7.06 -12.91
CA GLY A 98 1.69 -6.05 -13.22
C GLY A 98 0.35 -6.64 -13.64
N GLU A 99 0.09 -7.92 -13.38
CA GLU A 99 -1.15 -8.57 -13.80
C GLU A 99 -2.33 -8.16 -12.91
N ALA A 100 -3.50 -7.98 -13.52
CA ALA A 100 -4.69 -7.51 -12.81
C ALA A 100 -5.07 -8.35 -11.57
N PRO A 101 -5.01 -9.70 -11.57
CA PRO A 101 -5.30 -10.49 -10.37
C PRO A 101 -4.33 -10.23 -9.22
N VAL A 102 -3.04 -10.02 -9.53
CA VAL A 102 -2.00 -9.72 -8.54
C VAL A 102 -2.21 -8.34 -7.93
N LEU A 103 -2.47 -7.34 -8.77
CA LEU A 103 -2.78 -5.98 -8.33
C LEU A 103 -4.03 -5.94 -7.44
N LYS A 104 -5.12 -6.61 -7.86
CA LYS A 104 -6.35 -6.73 -7.05
C LYS A 104 -6.06 -7.36 -5.69
N ARG A 105 -5.32 -8.47 -5.67
CA ARG A 105 -4.95 -9.15 -4.43
C ARG A 105 -4.16 -8.25 -3.48
N ALA A 106 -3.27 -7.41 -4.00
CA ALA A 106 -2.50 -6.43 -3.22
C ALA A 106 -3.38 -5.28 -2.69
N LEU A 107 -4.34 -4.80 -3.48
CA LEU A 107 -5.28 -3.74 -3.09
C LEU A 107 -6.29 -4.18 -2.03
N ASP A 108 -6.61 -5.49 -1.97
CA ASP A 108 -7.50 -6.07 -0.96
C ASP A 108 -6.81 -6.28 0.41
N ARG A 109 -5.50 -6.00 0.55
CA ARG A 109 -4.74 -6.20 1.79
C ARG A 109 -4.93 -5.07 2.79
#